data_AF-A0A9E4RQ77-F1
#
_entry.id   AF-A0A9E4RQ77-F1
#
_cell.length_a   1.000
_cell.length_b   1.000
_cell.length_c   1.000
_cell.angle_alpha   90.00
_cell.angle_beta   90.00
_cell.angle_gamma   90.00
#
_symmetry.space_group_name_H-M   'P 1'
#
loop_
_entity.id
_entity.type
_entity.pdbx_description
1 polymer ?
#
loop_
_entity_poly.entity_id
_entity_poly.type
_entity_poly.pdbx_seq_one_letter_code
_entity_poly.pdbx_strand_id
1 'polypeptide(L)'
;MRRSETRILTTHTGSLPRSPELQELLRSRLDPQGGEEEEFLAGVKDGVADVVAKQAAIGIDVINDGEQGRVQYATYVKDRLTGFDGEQVLRARPRLDLLDFPEFAAQGGVSSSATIPWPACTGPIAWKDQDAVGRDIQRLQAATAGVESEEVFMTAASPGVIANFLHNEHYPSDEAYLYA
;
A
#
# COMPACT_ATOMS: atom_id res chain seq x y z
N MET A 1 -18.19 -3.21 9.13
CA MET A 1 -18.81 -4.35 8.46
C MET A 1 -20.23 -4.50 8.96
N ARG A 2 -21.18 -4.22 8.06
CA ARG A 2 -22.60 -4.48 8.18
C ARG A 2 -22.79 -5.97 8.34
N ARG A 3 -23.64 -6.32 9.29
CA ARG A 3 -24.07 -7.70 9.48
C ARG A 3 -25.11 -8.03 8.42
N SER A 4 -24.85 -9.09 7.64
CA SER A 4 -25.81 -9.68 6.72
C SER A 4 -26.38 -10.96 7.32
N GLU A 5 -27.69 -11.16 7.23
CA GLU A 5 -28.39 -12.35 7.73
C GLU A 5 -29.00 -13.20 6.61
N THR A 6 -29.03 -12.68 5.37
CA THR A 6 -29.73 -13.31 4.23
C THR A 6 -28.77 -13.89 3.19
N ARG A 7 -27.52 -13.40 3.12
CA ARG A 7 -26.48 -13.90 2.22
C ARG A 7 -25.07 -13.62 2.74
N ILE A 8 -24.07 -14.30 2.18
CA ILE A 8 -22.65 -14.01 2.44
C ILE A 8 -22.26 -12.75 1.66
N LEU A 9 -21.64 -11.79 2.34
CA LEU A 9 -21.05 -10.61 1.69
C LEU A 9 -19.62 -10.94 1.21
N THR A 10 -19.29 -10.50 0.01
CA THR A 10 -18.02 -10.76 -0.67
C THR A 10 -17.11 -9.52 -0.64
N THR A 11 -15.81 -9.77 -0.51
CA THR A 11 -14.76 -8.73 -0.51
C THR A 11 -13.40 -9.36 -0.84
N HIS A 12 -12.36 -8.55 -0.86
CA HIS A 12 -10.96 -8.95 -1.05
C HIS A 12 -10.04 -8.20 -0.08
N THR A 13 -8.73 -8.40 -0.18
CA THR A 13 -7.74 -7.94 0.81
C THR A 13 -7.17 -6.55 0.54
N GLY A 14 -7.67 -5.81 -0.45
CA GLY A 14 -7.20 -4.46 -0.74
C GLY A 14 -6.61 -4.27 -2.14
N SER A 15 -5.31 -4.50 -2.34
CA SER A 15 -4.64 -4.18 -3.62
C SER A 15 -5.25 -4.92 -4.81
N LEU A 16 -5.40 -4.20 -5.93
CA LEU A 16 -5.81 -4.73 -7.23
C LEU A 16 -4.76 -4.41 -8.31
N PRO A 17 -4.75 -5.11 -9.46
CA PRO A 17 -3.83 -4.81 -10.56
C PRO A 17 -3.97 -3.35 -11.01
N ARG A 18 -2.83 -2.71 -11.28
CA ARG A 18 -2.74 -1.33 -11.77
C ARG A 18 -2.47 -1.35 -13.27
N SER A 19 -2.94 -0.34 -14.00
CA SER A 19 -2.61 -0.19 -15.42
C SER A 19 -1.09 0.01 -15.61
N PRO A 20 -0.51 -0.34 -16.77
CA PRO A 20 0.89 -0.09 -17.05
C PRO A 20 1.29 1.39 -16.88
N GLU A 21 0.42 2.32 -17.25
CA GLU A 21 0.63 3.76 -17.12
C GLU A 21 0.72 4.17 -15.65
N LEU A 22 -0.19 3.69 -14.80
CA LEU A 22 -0.15 3.98 -13.37
C LEU A 22 1.04 3.32 -12.68
N GLN A 23 1.47 2.14 -13.13
CA GLN A 23 2.70 1.51 -12.62
C GLN A 23 3.93 2.37 -12.90
N GLU A 24 4.00 3.00 -14.07
CA GLU A 24 5.11 3.88 -14.42
C GLU A 24 5.13 5.16 -13.56
N LEU A 25 3.95 5.79 -13.36
CA LEU A 25 3.81 6.93 -12.44
C LEU A 25 4.20 6.57 -10.99
N LEU A 26 3.84 5.37 -10.53
CA LEU A 26 4.24 4.89 -9.20
C LEU A 26 5.74 4.62 -9.10
N ARG A 27 6.37 4.17 -10.20
CA ARG A 27 7.80 3.93 -10.25
C ARG A 27 8.58 5.24 -10.21
N SER A 28 8.12 6.28 -10.91
CA SER A 28 8.76 7.60 -10.89
C SER A 28 8.74 8.23 -9.49
N ARG A 29 7.72 7.93 -8.68
CA ARG A 29 7.62 8.35 -7.27
C ARG A 29 8.71 7.78 -6.36
N LEU A 30 9.41 6.72 -6.77
CA LEU A 30 10.55 6.20 -6.01
C LEU A 30 11.79 7.09 -6.11
N ASP A 31 11.91 7.85 -7.20
CA ASP A 31 12.99 8.79 -7.49
C ASP A 31 12.43 10.04 -8.21
N PRO A 32 11.75 10.94 -7.48
CA PRO A 32 10.98 12.03 -8.08
C PRO A 32 11.90 13.09 -8.70
N GLN A 33 11.76 13.31 -10.01
CA GLN A 33 12.48 14.37 -10.75
C GLN A 33 11.78 15.75 -10.64
N GLY A 34 10.62 15.81 -9.97
CA GLY A 34 9.77 17.01 -9.83
C GLY A 34 8.81 17.21 -11.01
N GLY A 35 7.64 17.81 -10.76
CA GLY A 35 6.66 18.17 -11.80
C GLY A 35 5.62 17.08 -12.16
N GLU A 36 5.70 15.89 -11.58
CA GLU A 36 4.85 14.74 -11.91
C GLU A 36 3.64 14.56 -10.97
N GLU A 37 3.47 15.41 -9.96
CA GLU A 37 2.45 15.22 -8.92
C GLU A 37 1.02 15.28 -9.47
N GLU A 38 0.75 16.24 -10.36
CA GLU A 38 -0.59 16.40 -10.95
C GLU A 38 -0.97 15.19 -11.81
N GLU A 39 -0.04 14.72 -12.64
CA GLU A 39 -0.23 13.53 -13.49
C GLU A 39 -0.42 12.27 -12.63
N PHE A 40 0.37 12.12 -11.57
CA PHE A 40 0.20 11.03 -10.61
C PHE A 40 -1.19 11.07 -9.96
N LEU A 41 -1.62 12.23 -9.44
CA LEU A 41 -2.92 12.35 -8.79
C LEU A 41 -4.08 12.08 -9.74
N ALA A 42 -3.97 12.50 -11.00
CA ALA A 42 -4.94 12.19 -12.06
C ALA A 42 -4.96 10.68 -12.36
N GLY A 43 -3.79 10.05 -12.56
CA GLY A 43 -3.69 8.62 -12.82
C GLY A 43 -4.24 7.76 -11.68
N VAL A 44 -4.01 8.17 -10.42
CA VAL A 44 -4.60 7.49 -9.25
C VAL A 44 -6.12 7.67 -9.23
N LYS A 45 -6.63 8.86 -9.53
CA LYS A 45 -8.09 9.10 -9.61
C LYS A 45 -8.74 8.18 -10.63
N ASP A 46 -8.16 8.11 -11.83
CA ASP A 46 -8.70 7.30 -12.92
C ASP A 46 -8.59 5.79 -12.60
N GLY A 47 -7.47 5.36 -12.04
CA GLY A 47 -7.28 3.98 -11.58
C GLY A 47 -8.28 3.57 -10.51
N VAL A 48 -8.54 4.43 -9.51
CA VAL A 48 -9.54 4.16 -8.47
C VAL A 48 -10.95 4.05 -9.08
N ALA A 49 -11.32 4.97 -9.99
CA ALA A 49 -12.62 4.93 -10.64
C ALA A 49 -12.81 3.64 -11.46
N ASP A 50 -11.79 3.22 -12.21
CA ASP A 50 -11.82 2.00 -13.02
C ASP A 50 -11.98 0.73 -12.15
N VAL A 51 -11.18 0.58 -11.09
CA VAL A 51 -11.28 -0.62 -10.23
C VAL A 51 -12.58 -0.65 -9.42
N VAL A 52 -13.13 0.51 -9.01
CA VAL A 52 -14.44 0.58 -8.36
C VAL A 52 -15.54 0.15 -9.33
N ALA A 53 -15.54 0.63 -10.57
CA ALA A 53 -16.49 0.22 -11.59
C ALA A 53 -16.42 -1.28 -11.88
N LYS A 54 -15.21 -1.85 -11.96
CA LYS A 54 -15.01 -3.29 -12.17
C LYS A 54 -15.50 -4.14 -11.01
N GLN A 55 -15.21 -3.74 -9.77
CA GLN A 55 -15.71 -4.43 -8.57
C GLN A 55 -17.24 -4.46 -8.52
N ALA A 56 -17.89 -3.32 -8.81
CA ALA A 56 -19.34 -3.23 -8.86
C ALA A 56 -19.94 -4.09 -9.99
N ALA A 57 -19.34 -4.05 -11.18
CA ALA A 57 -19.81 -4.82 -12.35
C ALA A 57 -19.79 -6.34 -12.11
N ILE A 58 -18.86 -6.84 -11.30
CA ILE A 58 -18.79 -8.27 -10.93
C ILE A 58 -19.55 -8.61 -9.64
N GLY A 59 -20.12 -7.61 -8.96
CA GLY A 59 -20.94 -7.80 -7.76
C GLY A 59 -20.16 -8.02 -6.47
N ILE A 60 -18.98 -7.41 -6.30
CA ILE A 60 -18.32 -7.36 -4.97
C ILE A 60 -19.14 -6.45 -4.04
N ASP A 61 -19.44 -6.95 -2.85
CA ASP A 61 -20.33 -6.27 -1.91
C ASP A 61 -19.66 -5.16 -1.12
N VAL A 62 -18.43 -5.44 -0.64
CA VAL A 62 -17.64 -4.51 0.15
C VAL A 62 -16.36 -4.20 -0.61
N ILE A 63 -16.28 -2.98 -1.15
CA ILE A 63 -15.28 -2.58 -2.15
C ILE A 63 -14.23 -1.63 -1.55
N ASN A 64 -13.06 -1.52 -2.19
CA ASN A 64 -12.06 -0.50 -1.84
C ASN A 64 -11.50 0.23 -3.08
N ASP A 65 -10.54 1.11 -2.81
CA ASP A 65 -9.77 1.88 -3.80
C ASP A 65 -8.74 1.05 -4.59
N GLY A 66 -8.67 -0.27 -4.42
CA GLY A 66 -7.67 -1.14 -5.04
C GLY A 66 -6.22 -0.81 -4.70
N GLU A 67 -5.97 0.01 -3.66
CA GLU A 67 -4.67 0.59 -3.31
C GLU A 67 -3.96 1.30 -4.47
N GLN A 68 -4.70 1.83 -5.45
CA GLN A 68 -4.14 2.32 -6.71
C GLN A 68 -3.08 3.42 -6.53
N GLY A 69 -3.18 4.24 -5.47
CA GLY A 69 -2.21 5.30 -5.16
C GLY A 69 -0.99 4.87 -4.35
N ARG A 70 -0.82 3.58 -4.06
CA ARG A 70 0.31 3.08 -3.25
C ARG A 70 1.26 2.29 -4.12
N VAL A 71 2.55 2.58 -4.00
CA VAL A 71 3.60 1.75 -4.61
C VAL A 71 3.64 0.38 -3.93
N GLN A 72 3.40 0.36 -2.61
CA GLN A 72 3.51 -0.83 -1.79
C GLN A 72 2.70 -0.68 -0.49
N TYR A 73 2.07 -1.76 -0.01
CA TYR A 73 1.15 -1.75 1.15
C TYR A 73 1.77 -1.35 2.50
N ALA A 74 3.08 -1.48 2.68
CA ALA A 74 3.83 -1.20 3.90
C ALA A 74 4.64 0.08 3.80
N THR A 75 5.23 0.39 2.65
CA THR A 75 6.24 1.47 2.56
C THR A 75 5.70 2.81 2.11
N TYR A 76 4.42 2.88 1.72
CA TYR A 76 3.72 4.14 1.46
C TYR A 76 3.77 5.10 2.67
N VAL A 77 4.01 4.60 3.88
CA VAL A 77 4.08 5.40 5.11
C VAL A 77 5.21 6.43 5.09
N LYS A 78 6.28 6.21 4.30
CA LYS A 78 7.37 7.19 4.14
C LYS A 78 6.89 8.53 3.54
N ASP A 79 5.80 8.47 2.77
CA ASP A 79 5.20 9.66 2.17
C ASP A 79 4.29 10.40 3.16
N ARG A 80 3.95 9.78 4.30
CA ARG A 80 2.98 10.29 5.29
C ARG A 80 3.57 10.58 6.66
N LEU A 81 4.66 9.90 7.00
CA LEU A 81 5.31 9.96 8.31
C LEU A 81 6.76 10.42 8.17
N THR A 82 7.26 11.11 9.19
CA THR A 82 8.68 11.44 9.33
C THR A 82 9.48 10.22 9.79
N GLY A 83 10.82 10.33 9.73
CA GLY A 83 11.73 9.29 10.23
C GLY A 83 12.09 8.23 9.19
N PHE A 84 11.51 8.27 7.99
CA PHE A 84 11.74 7.29 6.91
C PHE A 84 12.42 7.89 5.67
N ASP A 85 13.00 9.09 5.78
CA ASP A 85 13.67 9.80 4.68
C ASP A 85 15.15 9.38 4.51
N GLY A 86 15.60 8.37 5.26
CA GLY A 86 16.97 7.86 5.21
C GLY A 86 17.29 7.06 3.95
N GLU A 87 18.52 6.53 3.90
CA GLU A 87 18.98 5.72 2.77
C GLU A 87 18.08 4.50 2.55
N GLN A 88 17.72 4.26 1.28
CA GLN A 88 16.96 3.09 0.89
C GLN A 88 17.94 1.95 0.58
N VAL A 89 17.92 0.91 1.40
CA VAL A 89 18.85 -0.22 1.29
C VAL A 89 18.07 -1.50 1.03
N LEU A 90 18.61 -2.37 0.16
CA LEU A 90 18.10 -3.72 -0.03
C LEU A 90 18.45 -4.58 1.19
N ARG A 91 17.52 -4.67 2.14
CA ARG A 91 17.63 -5.55 3.30
C ARG A 91 17.05 -6.92 2.97
N ALA A 92 17.84 -7.78 2.32
CA ALA A 92 17.43 -9.15 2.07
C ALA A 92 17.34 -9.92 3.39
N ARG A 93 16.12 -10.25 3.84
CA ARG A 93 15.94 -11.22 4.92
C ARG A 93 15.96 -12.62 4.32
N PRO A 94 16.80 -13.54 4.84
CA PRO A 94 16.76 -14.93 4.41
C PRO A 94 15.38 -15.48 4.72
N ARG A 95 14.69 -15.96 3.68
CA ARG A 95 13.45 -16.70 3.82
C ARG A 95 13.80 -18.09 4.32
N LEU A 96 13.64 -18.32 5.63
CA LEU A 96 14.07 -19.55 6.28
C LEU A 96 13.34 -20.78 5.71
N ASP A 97 12.08 -20.61 5.31
CA ASP A 97 11.30 -21.60 4.58
C ASP A 97 11.95 -22.01 3.24
N LEU A 98 12.62 -21.10 2.54
CA LEU A 98 13.34 -21.46 1.30
C LEU A 98 14.62 -22.28 1.57
N LEU A 99 15.16 -22.25 2.78
CA LEU A 99 16.25 -23.16 3.19
C LEU A 99 15.72 -24.56 3.45
N ASP A 100 14.52 -24.66 4.03
CA ASP A 100 13.88 -25.94 4.35
C ASP A 100 13.27 -26.63 3.11
N PHE A 101 12.91 -25.86 2.07
CA PHE A 101 12.29 -26.35 0.82
C PHE A 101 13.08 -25.90 -0.44
N PRO A 102 14.31 -26.41 -0.66
CA PRO A 102 15.18 -25.98 -1.75
C PRO A 102 14.62 -26.27 -3.15
N GLU A 103 13.82 -27.33 -3.31
CA GLU A 103 13.14 -27.66 -4.56
C GLU A 103 12.08 -26.62 -4.95
N PHE A 104 11.38 -26.07 -3.97
CA PHE A 104 10.44 -24.96 -4.19
C PHE A 104 11.20 -23.68 -4.49
N ALA A 105 12.29 -23.41 -3.76
CA ALA A 105 13.15 -22.26 -4.01
C ALA A 105 13.73 -22.27 -5.43
N ALA A 106 14.11 -23.43 -5.96
CA ALA A 106 14.63 -23.59 -7.32
C ALA A 106 13.58 -23.35 -8.42
N GLN A 107 12.28 -23.49 -8.12
CA GLN A 107 11.18 -23.19 -9.03
C GLN A 107 10.67 -21.75 -8.89
N GLY A 108 11.03 -21.07 -7.81
CA GLY A 108 10.63 -19.69 -7.55
C GLY A 108 11.35 -18.70 -8.45
N GLY A 109 10.59 -17.82 -9.11
CA GLY A 109 11.15 -16.62 -9.74
C GLY A 109 11.61 -15.59 -8.71
N VAL A 110 12.41 -14.61 -9.13
CA VAL A 110 12.73 -13.45 -8.31
C VAL A 110 11.46 -12.61 -8.17
N SER A 111 10.95 -12.47 -6.94
CA SER A 111 9.84 -11.55 -6.66
C SER A 111 10.23 -10.14 -7.10
N SER A 112 9.35 -9.42 -7.78
CA SER A 112 9.58 -8.00 -8.10
C SER A 112 9.83 -7.14 -6.85
N SER A 113 9.35 -7.59 -5.68
CA SER A 113 9.61 -6.94 -4.39
C SER A 113 11.03 -7.15 -3.85
N ALA A 114 11.80 -8.11 -4.38
CA ALA A 114 13.14 -8.43 -3.91
C ALA A 114 14.21 -7.41 -4.37
N THR A 115 13.86 -6.55 -5.34
CA THR A 115 14.75 -5.53 -5.91
C THR A 115 14.37 -4.11 -5.50
N ILE A 116 13.38 -3.94 -4.61
CA ILE A 116 12.94 -2.62 -4.15
C ILE A 116 13.68 -2.29 -2.85
N PRO A 117 14.56 -1.27 -2.83
CA PRO A 117 15.24 -0.84 -1.61
C PRO A 117 14.25 -0.17 -0.65
N TRP A 118 14.46 -0.36 0.66
CA TRP A 118 13.53 0.12 1.69
C TRP A 118 14.20 1.12 2.62
N PRO A 119 13.49 2.19 3.04
CA PRO A 119 14.00 3.05 4.09
C PRO A 119 14.06 2.32 5.44
N ALA A 120 14.89 2.81 6.35
CA ALA A 120 14.80 2.51 7.78
C ALA A 120 14.11 3.66 8.52
N CYS A 121 13.63 3.38 9.72
CA CYS A 121 13.32 4.41 10.70
C CYS A 121 14.63 4.95 11.29
N THR A 122 15.07 6.12 10.83
CA THR A 122 16.33 6.78 11.22
C THR A 122 16.12 8.00 12.12
N GLY A 123 14.86 8.35 12.40
CA GLY A 123 14.49 9.50 13.22
C GLY A 123 13.12 9.34 13.86
N PRO A 124 12.68 10.34 14.65
CA PRO A 124 11.40 10.29 15.33
C PRO A 124 10.24 10.24 14.33
N ILE A 125 9.26 9.38 14.62
CA ILE A 125 8.01 9.24 13.86
C ILE A 125 7.03 10.33 14.30
N ALA A 126 6.52 11.06 13.30
CA ALA A 126 5.46 12.05 13.44
C ALA A 126 4.73 12.18 12.09
N TRP A 127 3.63 12.93 12.06
CA TRP A 127 2.94 13.23 10.80
C TRP A 127 3.78 14.15 9.91
N LYS A 128 4.01 13.71 8.68
CA LYS A 128 4.60 14.52 7.59
C LYS A 128 3.50 15.13 6.72
N ASP A 129 2.48 14.33 6.38
CA ASP A 129 1.31 14.76 5.62
C ASP A 129 0.06 14.05 6.16
N GLN A 130 -0.65 14.73 7.05
CA GLN A 130 -1.91 14.24 7.62
C GLN A 130 -3.08 14.34 6.61
N ASP A 131 -3.02 15.30 5.69
CA ASP A 131 -4.07 15.57 4.70
C ASP A 131 -4.11 14.52 3.59
N ALA A 132 -3.00 13.80 3.35
CA ALA A 132 -2.93 12.67 2.41
C ALA A 132 -4.08 11.65 2.60
N VAL A 133 -4.37 11.29 3.85
CA VAL A 133 -5.47 10.34 4.16
C VAL A 133 -6.82 10.93 3.78
N GLY A 134 -7.04 12.22 4.06
CA GLY A 134 -8.26 12.93 3.68
C GLY A 134 -8.46 12.96 2.16
N ARG A 135 -7.39 13.21 1.40
CA ARG A 135 -7.41 13.19 -0.08
C ARG A 135 -7.79 11.81 -0.63
N ASP A 136 -7.24 10.74 -0.05
CA ASP A 136 -7.58 9.38 -0.46
C ASP A 136 -9.04 9.03 -0.16
N ILE A 137 -9.54 9.40 1.03
CA ILE A 137 -10.95 9.21 1.41
C ILE A 137 -11.88 9.94 0.44
N GLN A 138 -11.59 11.22 0.14
CA GLN A 138 -12.40 12.02 -0.78
C GLN A 138 -12.42 11.42 -2.19
N ARG A 139 -11.27 10.94 -2.68
CA ARG A 139 -11.17 10.27 -3.98
C ARG A 139 -12.03 9.02 -4.04
N LEU A 140 -11.94 8.16 -3.01
CA LEU A 140 -12.72 6.93 -2.95
C LEU A 140 -14.23 7.23 -2.84
N GLN A 141 -14.61 8.17 -1.98
CA GLN A 141 -16.00 8.62 -1.88
C GLN A 141 -16.55 9.09 -3.23
N ALA A 142 -15.78 9.91 -3.95
CA ALA A 142 -16.16 10.38 -5.28
C ALA A 142 -16.29 9.24 -6.31
N ALA A 143 -15.36 8.27 -6.29
CA ALA A 143 -15.40 7.12 -7.20
C ALA A 143 -16.59 6.18 -6.92
N THR A 144 -17.02 6.09 -5.67
CA THR A 144 -18.18 5.27 -5.26
C THR A 144 -19.51 6.00 -5.32
N ALA A 145 -19.52 7.29 -5.70
CA ALA A 145 -20.75 8.06 -5.81
C ALA A 145 -21.64 7.49 -6.91
N GLY A 146 -22.82 6.98 -6.54
CA GLY A 146 -23.76 6.35 -7.47
C GLY A 146 -23.43 4.89 -7.82
N VAL A 147 -22.47 4.27 -7.14
CA VAL A 147 -22.16 2.84 -7.26
C VAL A 147 -22.92 2.06 -6.19
N GLU A 148 -23.65 1.03 -6.60
CA GLU A 148 -24.29 0.12 -5.65
C GLU A 148 -23.24 -0.79 -4.99
N SER A 149 -23.05 -0.62 -3.68
CA SER A 149 -22.23 -1.48 -2.82
C SER A 149 -22.81 -1.47 -1.41
N GLU A 150 -22.54 -2.52 -0.63
CA GLU A 150 -23.02 -2.61 0.75
C GLU A 150 -22.21 -1.71 1.69
N GLU A 151 -20.89 -1.70 1.50
CA GLU A 151 -19.91 -0.89 2.22
C GLU A 151 -18.68 -0.59 1.37
N VAL A 152 -17.90 0.39 1.83
CA VAL A 152 -16.58 0.72 1.28
C VAL A 152 -15.56 0.67 2.42
N PHE A 153 -14.36 0.16 2.14
CA PHE A 153 -13.27 0.13 3.11
C PHE A 153 -11.96 0.66 2.51
N MET A 154 -10.99 0.92 3.40
CA MET A 154 -9.62 1.24 3.03
C MET A 154 -8.68 0.40 3.89
N THR A 155 -7.53 0.01 3.33
CA THR A 155 -6.48 -0.69 4.07
C THR A 155 -5.51 0.30 4.70
N ALA A 156 -4.85 -0.09 5.78
CA ALA A 156 -3.74 0.64 6.37
C ALA A 156 -2.69 -0.35 6.87
N ALA A 157 -1.41 -0.01 6.73
CA ALA A 157 -0.35 -0.77 7.37
C ALA A 157 -0.48 -0.65 8.89
N SER A 158 -0.45 -1.77 9.60
CA SER A 158 -0.39 -1.74 11.06
C SER A 158 1.03 -1.34 11.52
N PRO A 159 1.19 -0.84 12.75
CA PRO A 159 2.52 -0.59 13.32
C PRO A 159 3.44 -1.82 13.24
N GLY A 160 2.90 -3.03 13.44
CA GLY A 160 3.66 -4.28 13.33
C GLY A 160 4.14 -4.57 11.89
N VAL A 161 3.32 -4.26 10.87
CA VAL A 161 3.74 -4.36 9.47
C VAL A 161 4.89 -3.38 9.21
N ILE A 162 4.73 -2.12 9.64
CA ILE A 162 5.76 -1.09 9.46
C ILE A 162 7.07 -1.53 10.13
N ALA A 163 7.02 -1.95 11.40
CA ALA A 163 8.19 -2.40 12.14
C ALA A 163 8.85 -3.66 11.54
N ASN A 164 8.07 -4.56 10.95
CA ASN A 164 8.60 -5.74 10.28
C ASN A 164 9.38 -5.41 8.99
N PHE A 165 8.91 -4.43 8.20
CA PHE A 165 9.50 -4.10 6.90
C PHE A 165 10.52 -2.96 6.94
N LEU A 166 10.28 -1.93 7.75
CA LEU A 166 11.12 -0.74 7.86
C LEU A 166 11.98 -0.86 9.12
N HIS A 167 13.26 -1.20 8.93
CA HIS A 167 14.19 -1.50 10.03
C HIS A 167 14.33 -0.31 11.00
N ASN A 168 14.41 -0.61 12.30
CA ASN A 168 14.64 0.39 13.34
C ASN A 168 16.13 0.71 13.48
N GLU A 169 16.51 1.97 13.24
CA GLU A 169 17.87 2.49 13.47
C GLU A 169 17.87 3.68 14.46
N HIS A 170 16.70 4.04 15.01
CA HIS A 170 16.53 5.22 15.86
C HIS A 170 16.14 4.89 17.30
N TYR A 171 15.12 4.05 17.49
CA TYR A 171 14.57 3.75 18.80
C TYR A 171 15.39 2.67 19.53
N PRO A 172 15.47 2.70 20.87
CA PRO A 172 16.35 1.81 21.63
C PRO A 172 15.90 0.34 21.67
N SER A 173 14.67 0.04 21.27
CA SER A 173 14.13 -1.32 21.22
C SER A 173 13.04 -1.44 20.17
N ASP A 174 12.74 -2.67 19.74
CA ASP A 174 11.62 -2.96 18.84
C ASP A 174 10.27 -2.54 19.45
N GLU A 175 10.11 -2.67 20.77
CA GLU A 175 8.91 -2.23 21.48
C GLU A 175 8.79 -0.70 21.46
N ALA A 176 9.88 0.03 21.74
CA ALA A 176 9.87 1.49 21.69
C ALA A 176 9.55 2.01 20.27
N TYR A 177 10.00 1.30 19.24
CA TYR A 177 9.65 1.62 17.85
C TYR A 177 8.20 1.28 17.52
N LEU A 178 7.69 0.14 17.97
CA LEU A 178 6.32 -0.30 17.70
C LEU A 178 5.26 0.63 18.29
N TYR A 179 5.56 1.27 19.43
CA TYR A 179 4.69 2.19 20.15
C TYR A 179 5.00 3.68 19.93
N ALA A 180 5.93 3.99 19.03
CA ALA A 180 6.35 5.35 18.70
C ALA A 180 5.26 6.20 18.03
#